data_AF-A0A5B8XT74-F1
#
_entry.id   AF-A0A5B8XT74-F1
#
_cell.length_a   1.000
_cell.length_b   1.000
_cell.length_c   1.000
_cell.angle_alpha   90.00
_cell.angle_beta   90.00
_cell.angle_gamma   90.00
#
_symmetry.space_group_name_H-M   'P 1'
#
loop_
_entity.id
_entity.type
_entity.pdbx_description
1 polymer ?
#
loop_
_entity_poly.entity_id
_entity_poly.type
_entity_poly.pdbx_seq_one_letter_code
_entity_poly.pdbx_strand_id
1 'polypeptide(L)'
;MRLEKTGRLAVLATILFAASLFTQQGESQAQAQVGGMSPALQAAATMFIPLPNSTLFTPDLVQQVQQLHTKDRWRLPEAKAWKSVAEDPYVVTRRLDEMWHTVGPWESKYKLINKYRGRISRLQELNPDVDFDNLQEGQQILVWKRSEEGVSRSLGTANRGRLVNGEPLPPGETYKIQYPHRAFGTYYAVSETVRVLDEFGERFPDAHPLLVGDMSFRIGRKIAPHKSHQSGRDVDITLPRKTPPPDYRRFHHLRYKDIDLEQTFWLVKQFVDSGHVEYIFLDKRWQRRLRNYAEEQGAPQEWLDKVFEYRSSRPGLAMIRHERGHHRHIHVRYRCQETDRRCS
;
A
#
# COMPACT_ATOMS: atom_id res chain seq x y z
N MET A 1 18.27 28.17 4.26
CA MET A 1 18.23 28.22 5.74
C MET A 1 16.90 27.66 6.32
N ARG A 2 16.50 26.44 5.92
CA ARG A 2 15.27 25.77 6.40
C ARG A 2 15.42 24.23 6.56
N LEU A 3 16.65 23.72 6.51
CA LEU A 3 16.99 22.29 6.56
C LEU A 3 17.50 21.82 7.93
N GLU A 4 17.70 22.71 8.91
CA GLU A 4 18.35 22.36 10.18
C GLU A 4 17.40 21.91 11.30
N LYS A 5 16.08 22.13 11.16
CA LYS A 5 15.11 21.78 12.22
C LYS A 5 14.61 20.33 12.15
N THR A 6 14.53 19.73 10.96
CA THR A 6 14.05 18.36 10.76
C THR A 6 15.10 17.31 11.12
N GLY A 7 16.40 17.58 10.88
CA GLY A 7 17.49 16.69 11.25
C GLY A 7 17.67 16.52 12.77
N ARG A 8 17.39 17.56 13.56
CA ARG A 8 17.53 17.51 15.03
C ARG A 8 16.46 16.64 15.71
N LEU A 9 15.23 16.61 15.19
CA LEU A 9 14.16 15.77 15.72
C LEU A 9 14.37 14.28 15.40
N ALA A 10 14.88 13.96 14.21
CA ALA A 10 15.21 12.58 13.84
C ALA A 10 16.35 12.03 14.71
N VAL A 11 17.39 12.82 14.97
CA VAL A 11 18.51 12.42 15.84
C VAL A 11 18.05 12.19 17.29
N LEU A 12 17.13 13.03 17.81
CA LEU A 12 16.55 12.86 19.14
C LEU A 12 15.67 11.59 19.26
N ALA A 13 14.90 11.26 18.22
CA ALA A 13 14.09 10.04 18.20
C ALA A 13 14.95 8.76 18.16
N THR A 14 16.06 8.77 17.41
CA THR A 14 17.00 7.63 17.36
C THR A 14 17.75 7.45 18.68
N ILE A 15 18.09 8.55 19.37
CA ILE A 15 18.70 8.52 20.71
C ILE A 15 17.72 7.97 21.76
N LEU A 16 16.43 8.31 21.67
CA LEU A 16 15.38 7.80 22.56
C LEU A 16 15.11 6.29 22.40
N PHE A 17 15.23 5.76 21.18
CA PHE A 17 15.08 4.32 20.94
C PHE A 17 16.29 3.51 21.42
N ALA A 18 17.50 4.08 21.38
CA ALA A 18 18.70 3.46 21.95
C ALA A 18 18.67 3.47 23.48
N ALA A 19 18.21 4.55 24.12
CA ALA A 19 18.13 4.66 25.58
C ALA A 19 17.14 3.67 26.20
N SER A 20 16.02 3.36 25.52
CA SER A 20 15.06 2.36 26.01
C SER A 20 15.57 0.92 25.92
N LEU A 21 16.44 0.62 24.95
CA LEU A 21 17.14 -0.67 24.85
C LEU A 21 18.18 -0.85 25.97
N PHE A 22 18.88 0.22 26.38
CA PHE A 22 19.84 0.17 27.48
C PHE A 22 19.17 0.04 28.86
N THR A 23 17.94 0.51 29.04
CA THR A 23 17.20 0.31 30.30
C THR A 23 16.67 -1.11 30.51
N GLN A 24 16.68 -1.97 29.47
CA GLN A 24 16.27 -3.37 29.57
C GLN A 24 17.41 -4.35 29.87
N GLN A 25 18.67 -3.95 29.70
CA GLN A 25 19.82 -4.75 30.10
C GLN A 25 20.36 -4.20 31.42
N GLY A 26 20.12 -4.94 32.50
CA GLY A 26 20.49 -4.56 33.85
C GLY A 26 21.96 -4.14 33.98
N GLU A 27 22.19 -3.24 34.93
CA GLU A 27 23.47 -2.69 35.36
C GLU A 27 24.45 -3.80 35.78
N SER A 28 25.11 -4.44 34.84
CA SER A 28 26.38 -5.10 35.09
C SER A 28 27.11 -5.28 33.75
N GLN A 29 28.38 -4.88 33.74
CA GLN A 29 29.34 -4.95 32.62
C GLN A 29 29.40 -3.73 31.70
N ALA A 30 29.86 -2.61 32.27
CA ALA A 30 30.58 -1.59 31.50
C ALA A 30 31.89 -1.23 32.23
N GLN A 31 32.78 -2.21 32.36
CA GLN A 31 34.19 -1.98 32.66
C GLN A 31 35.03 -2.81 31.70
N ALA A 32 36.04 -2.15 31.12
CA ALA A 32 36.95 -2.59 30.05
C ALA A 32 36.37 -2.42 28.63
N GLN A 33 36.98 -1.71 27.67
CA GLN A 33 38.39 -1.35 27.47
C GLN A 33 38.50 0.03 26.80
N VAL A 34 39.19 0.98 27.44
CA VAL A 34 39.64 2.23 26.80
C VAL A 34 41.15 2.12 26.60
N GLY A 35 41.56 1.41 25.55
CA GLY A 35 42.96 1.23 25.19
C GLY A 35 43.10 1.25 23.68
N GLY A 36 43.14 2.45 23.09
CA GLY A 36 43.35 2.58 21.63
C GLY A 36 42.88 3.88 20.97
N MET A 37 42.52 4.93 21.72
CA MET A 37 42.10 6.20 21.10
C MET A 37 43.25 7.18 20.95
N SER A 38 43.28 7.88 19.80
CA SER A 38 44.27 8.92 19.50
C SER A 38 44.12 10.15 20.42
N PRO A 39 45.16 10.98 20.60
CA PRO A 39 45.11 12.15 21.49
C PRO A 39 44.00 13.15 21.13
N ALA A 40 43.62 13.23 19.84
CA ALA A 40 42.51 14.08 19.37
C ALA A 40 41.13 13.59 19.86
N LEU A 41 40.96 12.27 20.02
CA LEU A 41 39.74 11.66 20.57
C LEU A 41 39.67 11.81 22.10
N GLN A 42 40.82 11.85 22.79
CA GLN A 42 40.87 12.15 24.23
C GLN A 42 40.50 13.61 24.53
N ALA A 43 40.96 14.56 23.71
CA ALA A 43 40.57 15.97 23.84
C ALA A 43 39.07 16.21 23.55
N ALA A 44 38.47 15.46 22.64
CA ALA A 44 37.03 15.49 22.38
C ALA A 44 36.21 14.89 23.54
N ALA A 45 36.72 13.83 24.18
CA ALA A 45 36.10 13.21 25.35
C ALA A 45 36.08 14.13 26.59
N THR A 46 37.06 15.03 26.72
CA THR A 46 37.09 16.03 27.81
C THR A 46 36.17 17.25 27.60
N MET A 47 35.62 17.47 26.39
CA MET A 47 34.62 18.53 26.15
C MET A 47 33.18 18.06 26.36
N PHE A 48 32.95 16.76 26.52
CA PHE A 48 31.68 16.23 26.97
C PHE A 48 31.68 16.13 28.49
N ILE A 49 31.33 17.25 29.14
CA ILE A 49 30.82 17.18 30.51
C ILE A 49 29.67 16.16 30.48
N PRO A 50 29.69 15.09 31.30
CA PRO A 50 28.53 14.24 31.45
C PRO A 50 27.47 15.11 32.12
N LEU A 51 26.55 15.66 31.32
CA LEU A 51 25.34 16.23 31.87
C LEU A 51 24.64 15.09 32.61
N PRO A 52 24.26 15.28 33.89
CA PRO A 52 23.55 14.26 34.62
C PRO A 52 22.32 13.87 33.80
N ASN A 53 22.18 12.57 33.51
CA ASN A 53 21.13 11.96 32.69
C ASN A 53 19.68 12.29 33.14
N SER A 54 19.50 13.08 34.19
CA SER A 54 18.20 13.54 34.72
C SER A 54 17.71 14.89 34.15
N THR A 55 18.51 15.63 33.37
CA THR A 55 18.10 16.98 32.89
C THR A 55 17.70 17.06 31.42
N LEU A 56 17.97 16.04 30.60
CA LEU A 56 17.61 16.05 29.17
C LEU A 56 16.18 15.55 28.88
N PHE A 57 15.55 14.85 29.82
CA PHE A 57 14.20 14.32 29.68
C PHE A 57 13.40 14.59 30.95
N THR A 58 12.88 15.81 31.10
CA THR A 58 11.93 16.10 32.17
C THR A 58 10.70 15.19 32.02
N PRO A 59 10.03 14.81 33.12
CA PRO A 59 8.78 14.06 33.05
C PRO A 59 7.76 14.70 32.09
N ASP A 60 7.71 16.03 32.06
CA ASP A 60 6.87 16.81 31.14
C ASP A 60 7.27 16.61 29.67
N LEU A 61 8.56 16.60 29.33
CA LEU A 61 9.03 16.37 27.96
C LEU A 61 8.72 14.93 27.52
N VAL A 62 8.93 13.96 28.41
CA VAL A 62 8.56 12.56 28.15
C VAL A 62 7.07 12.43 27.88
N GLN A 63 6.24 13.06 28.71
CA GLN A 63 4.78 13.05 28.54
C GLN A 63 4.36 13.75 27.24
N GLN A 64 4.98 14.88 26.88
CA GLN A 64 4.72 15.58 25.61
C GLN A 64 5.09 14.72 24.40
N VAL A 65 6.26 14.07 24.40
CA VAL A 65 6.68 13.17 23.33
C VAL A 65 5.73 11.97 23.22
N GLN A 66 5.31 11.39 24.34
CA GLN A 66 4.33 10.30 24.36
C GLN A 66 2.97 10.74 23.82
N GLN A 67 2.50 11.93 24.17
CA GLN A 67 1.25 12.49 23.66
C GLN A 67 1.33 12.77 22.16
N LEU A 68 2.42 13.37 21.68
CA LEU A 68 2.64 13.61 20.25
C LEU A 68 2.70 12.29 19.47
N HIS A 69 3.49 11.32 19.94
CA HIS A 69 3.58 10.01 19.33
C HIS A 69 2.23 9.27 19.29
N THR A 70 1.44 9.36 20.37
CA THR A 70 0.10 8.77 20.44
C THR A 70 -0.86 9.46 19.46
N LYS A 71 -0.81 10.79 19.38
CA LYS A 71 -1.62 11.58 18.46
C LYS A 71 -1.28 11.30 17.00
N ASP A 72 0.01 11.16 16.69
CA ASP A 72 0.49 10.83 15.35
C ASP A 72 0.12 9.39 14.97
N ARG A 73 0.27 8.44 15.90
CA ARG A 73 -0.11 7.03 15.68
C ARG A 73 -1.62 6.89 15.43
N TRP A 74 -2.46 7.60 16.18
CA TRP A 74 -3.92 7.49 16.12
C TRP A 74 -4.57 8.71 15.49
N ARG A 75 -3.95 9.25 14.44
CA ARG A 75 -4.53 10.34 13.65
C ARG A 75 -5.88 9.91 13.10
N LEU A 76 -6.90 10.75 13.30
CA LEU A 76 -8.23 10.52 12.73
C LEU A 76 -8.13 10.51 11.20
N PRO A 77 -8.77 9.56 10.51
CA PRO A 77 -8.73 9.54 9.06
C PRO A 77 -9.43 10.76 8.47
N GLU A 78 -8.73 11.46 7.60
CA GLU A 78 -9.19 12.65 6.92
C GLU A 78 -8.96 12.50 5.41
N ALA A 79 -9.94 12.92 4.61
CA ALA A 79 -9.80 12.93 3.17
C ALA A 79 -8.71 13.93 2.77
N LYS A 80 -7.76 13.50 1.92
CA LYS A 80 -6.79 14.38 1.30
C LYS A 80 -7.09 14.50 -0.19
N ALA A 81 -7.02 15.73 -0.70
CA ALA A 81 -7.01 15.94 -2.13
C ALA A 81 -5.77 15.29 -2.74
N TRP A 82 -5.91 14.76 -3.94
CA TRP A 82 -4.77 14.31 -4.73
C TRP A 82 -3.98 15.53 -5.20
N LYS A 83 -2.64 15.47 -5.14
CA LYS A 83 -1.79 16.50 -5.77
C LYS A 83 -1.87 16.39 -7.28
N SER A 84 -1.90 17.51 -8.02
CA SER A 84 -2.05 17.48 -9.47
C SER A 84 -0.78 16.96 -10.17
N VAL A 85 -0.94 16.22 -11.28
CA VAL A 85 0.21 15.73 -12.09
C VAL A 85 0.97 16.87 -12.78
N ALA A 86 0.33 18.02 -12.99
CA ALA A 86 0.97 19.19 -13.61
C ALA A 86 1.99 19.87 -12.68
N GLU A 87 1.85 19.68 -11.37
CA GLU A 87 2.69 20.34 -10.37
C GLU A 87 3.79 19.42 -9.84
N ASP A 88 3.59 18.10 -9.81
CA ASP A 88 4.61 17.05 -9.61
C ASP A 88 3.93 15.66 -9.59
N PRO A 89 4.62 14.55 -9.94
CA PRO A 89 4.05 13.22 -9.78
C PRO A 89 3.70 12.95 -8.30
N TYR A 90 2.40 12.68 -8.04
CA TYR A 90 1.82 12.43 -6.71
C TYR A 90 2.70 11.58 -5.77
N VAL A 91 3.17 10.43 -6.26
CA VAL A 91 4.21 9.62 -5.63
C VAL A 91 5.11 9.11 -6.75
N VAL A 92 6.41 9.30 -6.59
CA VAL A 92 7.41 8.71 -7.49
C VAL A 92 7.47 7.21 -7.16
N THR A 93 6.60 6.45 -7.83
CA THR A 93 6.60 5.00 -7.77
C THR A 93 7.09 4.41 -9.08
N ARG A 94 7.41 3.12 -9.03
CA ARG A 94 7.69 2.33 -10.22
C ARG A 94 6.45 2.35 -11.12
N ARG A 95 6.65 2.49 -12.43
CA ARG A 95 5.59 2.49 -13.44
C ARG A 95 6.09 1.74 -14.67
N LEU A 96 5.17 1.18 -15.44
CA LEU A 96 5.48 0.53 -16.71
C LEU A 96 5.33 1.53 -17.86
N ASP A 97 6.30 1.56 -18.76
CA ASP A 97 6.15 2.22 -20.07
C ASP A 97 5.53 1.26 -21.08
N GLU A 98 5.78 -0.03 -20.93
CA GLU A 98 5.31 -1.09 -21.80
C GLU A 98 4.88 -2.30 -20.97
N MET A 99 3.87 -3.03 -21.48
CA MET A 99 3.43 -4.30 -20.92
C MET A 99 3.40 -5.35 -22.03
N TRP A 100 4.16 -6.40 -21.80
CA TRP A 100 4.32 -7.52 -22.71
C TRP A 100 3.49 -8.72 -22.24
N HIS A 101 3.01 -9.50 -23.19
CA HIS A 101 2.30 -10.75 -22.97
C HIS A 101 3.00 -11.87 -23.71
N THR A 102 3.28 -12.97 -23.00
CA THR A 102 3.82 -14.19 -23.59
C THR A 102 2.68 -15.09 -24.07
N VAL A 103 2.65 -15.37 -25.38
CA VAL A 103 1.63 -16.24 -26.01
C VAL A 103 1.68 -17.63 -25.36
N GLY A 104 0.55 -18.06 -24.81
CA GLY A 104 0.40 -19.38 -24.21
C GLY A 104 -0.01 -20.46 -25.22
N PRO A 105 -0.09 -21.73 -24.78
CA PRO A 105 -0.53 -22.83 -25.61
C PRO A 105 -1.90 -22.56 -26.25
N TRP A 106 -1.98 -22.74 -27.57
CA TRP A 106 -3.21 -22.58 -28.36
C TRP A 106 -3.87 -21.19 -28.23
N GLU A 107 -3.10 -20.14 -27.90
CA GLU A 107 -3.63 -18.78 -27.77
C GLU A 107 -3.75 -18.11 -29.14
N SER A 108 -4.95 -17.62 -29.45
CA SER A 108 -5.26 -16.96 -30.73
C SER A 108 -5.43 -15.46 -30.56
N LYS A 109 -5.40 -14.70 -31.65
CA LYS A 109 -5.72 -13.26 -31.65
C LYS A 109 -7.05 -12.95 -30.97
N TYR A 110 -8.07 -13.80 -31.16
CA TYR A 110 -9.37 -13.62 -30.51
C TYR A 110 -9.31 -13.79 -28.99
N LYS A 111 -8.49 -14.73 -28.49
CA LYS A 111 -8.26 -14.89 -27.04
C LYS A 111 -7.55 -13.66 -26.47
N LEU A 112 -6.52 -13.14 -27.14
CA LEU A 112 -5.82 -11.91 -26.73
C LEU A 112 -6.74 -10.68 -26.70
N ILE A 113 -7.52 -10.47 -27.76
CA ILE A 113 -8.50 -9.37 -27.87
C ILE A 113 -9.49 -9.43 -26.70
N ASN A 114 -10.02 -10.61 -26.41
CA ASN A 114 -10.97 -10.80 -25.32
C ASN A 114 -10.34 -10.61 -23.94
N LYS A 115 -9.10 -11.08 -23.75
CA LYS A 115 -8.34 -10.98 -22.51
C LYS A 115 -8.01 -9.54 -22.15
N TYR A 116 -7.53 -8.76 -23.11
CA TYR A 116 -7.12 -7.36 -22.92
C TYR A 116 -8.21 -6.33 -23.25
N ARG A 117 -9.42 -6.78 -23.61
CA ARG A 117 -10.56 -5.92 -24.00
C ARG A 117 -10.16 -4.91 -25.07
N GLY A 118 -9.42 -5.37 -26.08
CA GLY A 118 -8.83 -4.55 -27.13
C GLY A 118 -9.52 -4.66 -28.47
N ARG A 119 -8.90 -4.07 -29.49
CA ARG A 119 -9.18 -4.32 -30.91
C ARG A 119 -7.91 -4.90 -31.53
N ILE A 120 -8.07 -5.72 -32.57
CA ILE A 120 -6.93 -6.29 -33.29
C ILE A 120 -6.06 -5.20 -33.92
N SER A 121 -6.68 -4.15 -34.47
CA SER A 121 -5.97 -3.02 -35.07
C SER A 121 -4.96 -2.40 -34.10
N ARG A 122 -5.36 -2.22 -32.83
CA ARG A 122 -4.46 -1.67 -31.81
C ARG A 122 -3.30 -2.61 -31.47
N LEU A 123 -3.53 -3.92 -31.46
CA LEU A 123 -2.45 -4.88 -31.25
C LEU A 123 -1.50 -4.90 -32.45
N GLN A 124 -2.02 -4.80 -33.68
CA GLN A 124 -1.21 -4.67 -34.89
C GLN A 124 -0.40 -3.38 -34.92
N GLU A 125 -0.99 -2.23 -34.54
CA GLU A 125 -0.28 -0.96 -34.42
C GLU A 125 0.91 -1.04 -33.45
N LEU A 126 0.75 -1.78 -32.34
CA LEU A 126 1.80 -1.99 -31.36
C LEU A 126 2.84 -3.04 -31.81
N ASN A 127 2.48 -3.90 -32.76
CA ASN A 127 3.29 -5.04 -33.21
C ASN A 127 3.16 -5.19 -34.74
N PRO A 128 3.71 -4.24 -35.53
CA PRO A 128 3.47 -4.19 -36.98
C PRO A 128 3.94 -5.47 -37.70
N ASP A 129 5.02 -6.08 -37.22
CA ASP A 129 5.65 -7.25 -37.84
C ASP A 129 5.08 -8.59 -37.36
N VAL A 130 4.08 -8.59 -36.47
CA VAL A 130 3.48 -9.83 -35.96
C VAL A 130 2.33 -10.30 -36.85
N ASP A 131 2.42 -11.55 -37.30
CA ASP A 131 1.29 -12.27 -37.89
C ASP A 131 0.37 -12.83 -36.78
N PHE A 132 -0.72 -12.13 -36.51
CA PHE A 132 -1.69 -12.51 -35.48
C PHE A 132 -2.57 -13.72 -35.86
N ASP A 133 -2.56 -14.15 -37.12
CA ASP A 133 -3.23 -15.38 -37.55
C ASP A 133 -2.39 -16.63 -37.31
N ASN A 134 -1.08 -16.47 -37.09
CA ASN A 134 -0.13 -17.56 -36.86
C ASN A 134 0.75 -17.33 -35.63
N LEU A 135 0.13 -17.08 -34.47
CA LEU A 135 0.84 -16.86 -33.20
C LEU A 135 1.57 -18.12 -32.73
N GLN A 136 2.83 -17.95 -32.32
CA GLN A 136 3.66 -19.04 -31.80
C GLN A 136 3.69 -19.02 -30.27
N GLU A 137 3.65 -20.18 -29.62
CA GLU A 137 3.82 -20.28 -28.17
C GLU A 137 5.16 -19.68 -27.74
N GLY A 138 5.17 -18.90 -26.66
CA GLY A 138 6.35 -18.18 -26.16
C GLY A 138 6.60 -16.82 -26.83
N GLN A 139 5.94 -16.52 -27.95
CA GLN A 139 6.07 -15.23 -28.64
C GLN A 139 5.66 -14.07 -27.71
N GLN A 140 6.43 -12.98 -27.73
CA GLN A 140 6.13 -11.77 -26.96
C GLN A 140 5.27 -10.81 -27.78
N ILE A 141 4.18 -10.35 -27.20
CA ILE A 141 3.26 -9.40 -27.81
C ILE A 141 3.17 -8.16 -26.92
N LEU A 142 3.46 -6.98 -27.47
CA LEU A 142 3.24 -5.71 -26.78
C LEU A 142 1.73 -5.45 -26.71
N VAL A 143 1.15 -5.56 -25.52
CA VAL A 143 -0.31 -5.47 -25.32
C VAL A 143 -0.76 -4.11 -24.81
N TRP A 144 0.16 -3.34 -24.26
CA TRP A 144 -0.08 -1.97 -23.81
C TRP A 144 1.24 -1.19 -23.81
N LYS A 145 1.15 0.07 -24.20
CA LYS A 145 2.22 1.07 -24.11
C LYS A 145 1.62 2.33 -23.50
N ARG A 146 2.38 2.99 -22.64
CA ARG A 146 1.95 4.22 -21.97
C ARG A 146 1.57 5.27 -23.02
N SER A 147 0.45 5.94 -22.79
CA SER A 147 0.04 7.07 -23.61
C SER A 147 0.88 8.29 -23.26
N GLU A 148 1.46 8.94 -24.26
CA GLU A 148 2.02 10.30 -24.10
C GLU A 148 0.90 11.34 -24.03
N GLU A 149 -0.27 11.01 -24.59
CA GLU A 149 -1.45 11.85 -24.59
C GLU A 149 -2.27 11.66 -23.32
N GLY A 150 -1.96 12.45 -22.29
CA GLY A 150 -2.79 12.65 -21.11
C GLY A 150 -2.77 11.53 -20.06
N VAL A 151 -3.09 11.90 -18.83
CA VAL A 151 -3.10 10.98 -17.68
C VAL A 151 -4.35 10.10 -17.65
N SER A 152 -4.21 8.93 -17.04
CA SER A 152 -5.34 8.04 -16.78
C SER A 152 -6.45 8.74 -15.99
N ARG A 153 -7.71 8.36 -16.21
CA ARG A 153 -8.84 8.89 -15.44
C ARG A 153 -10.01 7.94 -15.37
N SER A 154 -10.72 7.98 -14.25
CA SER A 154 -11.98 7.31 -14.02
C SER A 154 -13.13 8.11 -14.65
N LEU A 155 -14.03 7.41 -15.36
CA LEU A 155 -15.27 7.97 -15.87
C LEU A 155 -16.47 7.20 -15.29
N GLY A 156 -17.36 7.89 -14.58
CA GLY A 156 -18.53 7.27 -13.95
C GLY A 156 -18.23 6.68 -12.56
N THR A 157 -19.16 5.84 -12.08
CA THR A 157 -19.10 5.22 -10.75
C THR A 157 -18.29 3.91 -10.76
N ALA A 158 -17.85 3.45 -9.59
CA ALA A 158 -17.09 2.21 -9.44
C ALA A 158 -17.83 0.96 -10.01
N ASN A 159 -19.17 0.96 -10.01
CA ASN A 159 -20.03 -0.12 -10.50
C ASN A 159 -20.71 0.15 -11.85
N ARG A 160 -20.43 1.29 -12.48
CA ARG A 160 -20.93 1.65 -13.82
C ARG A 160 -19.94 2.58 -14.53
N GLY A 161 -18.68 2.16 -14.53
CA GLY A 161 -17.56 3.02 -14.92
C GLY A 161 -16.89 2.63 -16.23
N ARG A 162 -15.95 3.50 -16.63
CA ARG A 162 -14.90 3.25 -17.61
C ARG A 162 -13.57 3.77 -17.05
N LEU A 163 -12.49 3.24 -17.60
CA LEU A 163 -11.15 3.75 -17.40
C LEU A 163 -10.62 4.25 -18.73
N VAL A 164 -10.07 5.46 -18.75
CA VAL A 164 -9.39 6.04 -19.91
C VAL A 164 -7.91 6.12 -19.60
N ASN A 165 -7.06 5.80 -20.58
CA ASN A 165 -5.60 5.74 -20.44
C ASN A 165 -5.15 4.96 -19.20
N GLY A 166 -5.85 3.86 -18.89
CA GLY A 166 -5.57 3.05 -17.70
C GLY A 166 -4.13 2.57 -17.65
N GLU A 167 -3.55 2.62 -16.45
CA GLU A 167 -2.17 2.19 -16.19
C GLU A 167 -2.17 0.80 -15.56
N PRO A 168 -1.33 -0.13 -16.04
CA PRO A 168 -1.15 -1.42 -15.40
C PRO A 168 -0.39 -1.25 -14.09
N LEU A 169 -0.76 -2.03 -13.08
CA LEU A 169 0.04 -2.21 -11.88
C LEU A 169 1.38 -2.85 -12.27
N PRO A 170 2.54 -2.24 -11.95
CA PRO A 170 3.83 -2.85 -12.22
C PRO A 170 4.02 -4.10 -11.34
N PRO A 171 4.81 -5.10 -11.79
CA PRO A 171 5.23 -6.19 -10.90
C PRO A 171 6.07 -5.64 -9.74
N GLY A 172 6.15 -6.32 -8.59
CA GLY A 172 6.99 -5.91 -7.45
C GLY A 172 7.59 -7.12 -6.75
N GLU A 173 8.52 -6.90 -5.83
CA GLU A 173 9.17 -7.98 -5.07
C GLU A 173 8.28 -8.50 -3.94
N THR A 174 7.47 -7.62 -3.36
CA THR A 174 6.68 -7.85 -2.15
C THR A 174 5.28 -8.43 -2.44
N TYR A 175 4.90 -8.47 -3.72
CA TYR A 175 3.61 -8.96 -4.17
C TYR A 175 3.66 -9.61 -5.56
N LYS A 176 2.67 -10.44 -5.83
CA LYS A 176 2.41 -11.03 -7.15
C LYS A 176 1.09 -10.49 -7.70
N ILE A 177 1.00 -10.34 -9.01
CA ILE A 177 -0.23 -9.93 -9.69
C ILE A 177 -0.91 -11.18 -10.22
N GLN A 178 -2.14 -11.44 -9.76
CA GLN A 178 -2.88 -12.66 -10.15
C GLN A 178 -3.23 -12.65 -11.64
N TYR A 179 -3.81 -11.54 -12.12
CA TYR A 179 -4.27 -11.38 -13.49
C TYR A 179 -3.80 -10.03 -14.04
N PRO A 180 -2.62 -9.95 -14.66
CA PRO A 180 -2.09 -8.68 -15.18
C PRO A 180 -3.05 -7.93 -16.11
N HIS A 181 -3.82 -8.66 -16.92
CA HIS A 181 -4.84 -8.10 -17.83
C HIS A 181 -6.07 -7.46 -17.12
N ARG A 182 -6.18 -7.60 -15.78
CA ARG A 182 -7.22 -7.03 -14.92
C ARG A 182 -6.67 -6.12 -13.82
N ALA A 183 -5.36 -5.86 -13.82
CA ALA A 183 -4.71 -5.02 -12.83
C ALA A 183 -4.45 -3.61 -13.38
N PHE A 184 -5.45 -3.01 -14.05
CA PHE A 184 -5.37 -1.63 -14.52
C PHE A 184 -6.10 -0.68 -13.58
N GLY A 185 -5.51 0.47 -13.30
CA GLY A 185 -6.09 1.53 -12.50
C GLY A 185 -5.84 2.91 -13.08
N THR A 186 -6.29 3.94 -12.38
CA THR A 186 -5.75 5.28 -12.58
C THR A 186 -4.34 5.36 -12.01
N TYR A 187 -3.50 6.22 -12.56
CA TYR A 187 -2.15 6.60 -12.16
C TYR A 187 -2.04 6.70 -10.64
N TYR A 188 -2.95 7.46 -10.03
CA TYR A 188 -2.96 7.68 -8.60
C TYR A 188 -3.33 6.42 -7.81
N ALA A 189 -4.32 5.64 -8.27
CA ALA A 189 -4.70 4.39 -7.61
C ALA A 189 -3.58 3.34 -7.70
N VAL A 190 -2.93 3.24 -8.87
CA VAL A 190 -1.76 2.39 -9.09
C VAL A 190 -0.59 2.85 -8.22
N SER A 191 -0.24 4.14 -8.25
CA SER A 191 0.89 4.70 -7.50
C SER A 191 0.70 4.51 -6.00
N GLU A 192 -0.48 4.77 -5.47
CA GLU A 192 -0.77 4.59 -4.05
C GLU A 192 -0.75 3.12 -3.65
N THR A 193 -1.24 2.22 -4.51
CA THR A 193 -1.14 0.77 -4.30
C THR A 193 0.33 0.35 -4.25
N VAL A 194 1.15 0.78 -5.21
CA VAL A 194 2.59 0.44 -5.27
C VAL A 194 3.31 0.98 -4.05
N ARG A 195 3.06 2.24 -3.66
CA ARG A 195 3.68 2.85 -2.47
C ARG A 195 3.43 2.01 -1.22
N VAL A 196 2.17 1.67 -0.94
CA VAL A 196 1.80 0.89 0.26
C VAL A 196 2.39 -0.53 0.21
N LEU A 197 2.44 -1.16 -0.96
CA LEU A 197 2.98 -2.52 -1.11
C LEU A 197 4.51 -2.57 -1.04
N ASP A 198 5.21 -1.57 -1.57
CA ASP A 198 6.67 -1.47 -1.48
C ASP A 198 7.05 -1.19 0.00
N GLU A 199 6.40 -0.22 0.66
CA GLU A 199 6.58 0.04 2.10
C GLU A 199 6.22 -1.18 2.98
N PHE A 200 5.26 -2.02 2.55
CA PHE A 200 4.91 -3.25 3.26
C PHE A 200 6.09 -4.21 3.33
N GLY A 201 6.80 -4.41 2.21
CA GLY A 201 7.96 -5.30 2.21
C GLY A 201 9.18 -4.70 2.90
N GLU A 202 9.36 -3.38 2.85
CA GLU A 202 10.38 -2.70 3.66
C GLU A 202 10.11 -2.89 5.15
N ARG A 203 8.86 -2.78 5.58
CA ARG A 203 8.48 -2.95 6.98
C ARG A 203 8.52 -4.41 7.45
N PHE A 204 8.23 -5.35 6.55
CA PHE A 204 8.14 -6.78 6.84
C PHE A 204 8.90 -7.60 5.78
N PRO A 205 10.24 -7.59 5.80
CA PRO A 205 11.06 -8.27 4.78
C PRO A 205 10.85 -9.79 4.75
N ASP A 206 10.48 -10.40 5.88
CA ASP A 206 10.21 -11.84 6.00
C ASP A 206 8.74 -12.21 5.71
N ALA A 207 7.90 -11.25 5.31
CA ALA A 207 6.50 -11.54 5.02
C ALA A 207 6.35 -12.38 3.74
N HIS A 208 5.39 -13.31 3.76
CA HIS A 208 5.01 -14.01 2.54
C HIS A 208 4.44 -13.01 1.53
N PRO A 209 4.80 -13.10 0.24
CA PRO A 209 4.30 -12.19 -0.78
C PRO A 209 2.78 -12.04 -0.75
N LEU A 210 2.29 -10.81 -0.93
CA LEU A 210 0.86 -10.57 -1.12
C LEU A 210 0.45 -10.96 -2.54
N LEU A 211 -0.82 -11.29 -2.75
CA LEU A 211 -1.39 -11.45 -4.08
C LEU A 211 -2.35 -10.30 -4.33
N VAL A 212 -2.07 -9.52 -5.38
CA VAL A 212 -2.94 -8.45 -5.88
C VAL A 212 -3.84 -9.02 -6.96
N GLY A 213 -5.13 -8.88 -6.75
CA GLY A 213 -6.20 -9.38 -7.61
C GLY A 213 -6.63 -8.36 -8.66
N ASP A 214 -7.94 -8.29 -8.87
CA ASP A 214 -8.52 -7.41 -9.87
C ASP A 214 -8.46 -5.94 -9.42
N MET A 215 -8.10 -5.04 -10.34
CA MET A 215 -8.30 -3.59 -10.21
C MET A 215 -9.40 -3.13 -11.15
N SER A 216 -9.12 -3.23 -12.45
CA SER A 216 -10.09 -3.09 -13.53
C SER A 216 -9.48 -3.63 -14.84
N PHE A 217 -10.29 -3.85 -15.89
CA PHE A 217 -9.72 -3.98 -17.23
C PHE A 217 -9.10 -2.65 -17.68
N ARG A 218 -8.21 -2.68 -18.66
CA ARG A 218 -7.60 -1.48 -19.26
C ARG A 218 -8.58 -0.34 -19.59
N ILE A 219 -9.80 -0.68 -20.00
CA ILE A 219 -10.86 0.27 -20.35
C ILE A 219 -11.98 0.36 -19.30
N GLY A 220 -11.78 -0.25 -18.13
CA GLY A 220 -12.79 -0.43 -17.10
C GLY A 220 -13.88 -1.42 -17.54
N ARG A 221 -15.16 -1.08 -17.29
CA ARG A 221 -16.34 -1.92 -17.53
C ARG A 221 -16.49 -3.07 -16.54
N LYS A 222 -17.66 -3.72 -16.58
CA LYS A 222 -18.04 -4.83 -15.71
C LYS A 222 -17.05 -6.00 -15.79
N ILE A 223 -16.59 -6.44 -14.62
CA ILE A 223 -15.80 -7.66 -14.43
C ILE A 223 -16.67 -8.64 -13.66
N ALA A 224 -17.06 -9.77 -14.26
CA ALA A 224 -17.79 -10.79 -13.51
C ALA A 224 -16.81 -11.57 -12.59
N PRO A 225 -17.20 -11.92 -11.35
CA PRO A 225 -18.51 -11.69 -10.70
C PRO A 225 -18.61 -10.37 -9.91
N HIS A 226 -17.62 -9.50 -10.00
CA HIS A 226 -17.55 -8.25 -9.24
C HIS A 226 -18.71 -7.30 -9.55
N LYS A 227 -19.22 -6.66 -8.49
CA LYS A 227 -20.20 -5.58 -8.61
C LYS A 227 -19.54 -4.25 -9.01
N SER A 228 -18.28 -4.03 -8.61
CA SER A 228 -17.48 -2.82 -8.89
C SER A 228 -16.27 -3.14 -9.79
N HIS A 229 -15.10 -2.50 -9.61
CA HIS A 229 -13.91 -2.65 -10.45
C HIS A 229 -14.06 -2.14 -11.90
N GLN A 230 -14.99 -1.20 -12.13
CA GLN A 230 -15.29 -0.76 -13.50
C GLN A 230 -14.59 0.52 -13.92
N SER A 231 -13.94 1.23 -12.99
CA SER A 231 -13.45 2.59 -13.22
C SER A 231 -11.97 2.79 -12.87
N GLY A 232 -11.25 1.72 -12.51
CA GLY A 232 -9.83 1.78 -12.16
C GLY A 232 -9.54 2.40 -10.78
N ARG A 233 -10.53 2.46 -9.89
CA ARG A 233 -10.41 2.98 -8.51
C ARG A 233 -10.55 1.91 -7.43
N ASP A 234 -10.68 0.65 -7.80
CA ASP A 234 -10.80 -0.46 -6.85
C ASP A 234 -9.55 -1.35 -6.97
N VAL A 235 -9.13 -2.00 -5.89
CA VAL A 235 -8.09 -3.05 -5.91
C VAL A 235 -8.35 -4.10 -4.84
N ASP A 236 -8.23 -5.37 -5.22
CA ASP A 236 -8.28 -6.51 -4.30
C ASP A 236 -6.86 -6.93 -3.87
N ILE A 237 -6.62 -7.05 -2.57
CA ILE A 237 -5.31 -7.46 -2.02
C ILE A 237 -5.52 -8.54 -0.95
N THR A 238 -4.85 -9.67 -1.06
CA THR A 238 -4.96 -10.75 -0.05
C THR A 238 -4.52 -10.28 1.34
N LEU A 239 -5.15 -10.84 2.37
CA LEU A 239 -4.75 -10.58 3.75
C LEU A 239 -3.38 -11.20 4.05
N PRO A 240 -2.47 -10.47 4.73
CA PRO A 240 -1.24 -11.03 5.27
C PRO A 240 -1.48 -12.26 6.14
N ARG A 241 -0.55 -13.22 6.06
CA ARG A 241 -0.72 -14.53 6.70
C ARG A 241 0.59 -15.09 7.21
N LYS A 242 0.50 -15.84 8.30
CA LYS A 242 1.65 -16.41 9.04
C LYS A 242 2.35 -17.57 8.31
N THR A 243 1.65 -18.20 7.36
CA THR A 243 2.17 -19.35 6.60
C THR A 243 2.04 -19.07 5.11
N PRO A 244 2.88 -19.67 4.23
CA PRO A 244 2.78 -19.47 2.78
C PRO A 244 1.56 -20.19 2.21
N PRO A 245 0.87 -19.63 1.19
CA PRO A 245 -0.23 -20.32 0.53
C PRO A 245 0.30 -21.48 -0.31
N PRO A 246 -0.55 -22.46 -0.69
CA PRO A 246 -0.12 -23.56 -1.57
C PRO A 246 0.48 -23.07 -2.88
N ASP A 247 -0.07 -21.99 -3.43
CA ASP A 247 0.42 -21.31 -4.63
C ASP A 247 -0.07 -19.85 -4.63
N TYR A 248 0.36 -19.09 -5.65
CA TYR A 248 -0.02 -17.69 -5.87
C TYR A 248 -0.96 -17.50 -7.08
N ARG A 249 -1.73 -18.52 -7.43
CA ARG A 249 -2.63 -18.50 -8.60
C ARG A 249 -4.04 -18.03 -8.24
N ARG A 250 -4.39 -18.07 -6.96
CA ARG A 250 -5.71 -17.70 -6.46
C ARG A 250 -5.69 -17.19 -5.02
N PHE A 251 -6.79 -16.55 -4.65
CA PHE A 251 -7.04 -16.14 -3.28
C PHE A 251 -7.44 -17.37 -2.47
N HIS A 252 -6.47 -18.00 -1.80
CA HIS A 252 -6.71 -19.19 -0.99
C HIS A 252 -7.50 -18.86 0.28
N HIS A 253 -8.22 -19.86 0.81
CA HIS A 253 -8.92 -19.70 2.07
C HIS A 253 -7.95 -19.36 3.20
N LEU A 254 -8.28 -18.34 4.00
CA LEU A 254 -7.51 -17.96 5.18
C LEU A 254 -8.24 -18.42 6.45
N ARG A 255 -7.64 -19.41 7.15
CA ARG A 255 -8.16 -19.88 8.43
C ARG A 255 -8.07 -18.77 9.48
N TYR A 256 -9.00 -18.77 10.43
CA TYR A 256 -9.10 -17.72 11.44
C TYR A 256 -7.77 -17.48 12.16
N LYS A 257 -7.06 -18.54 12.55
CA LYS A 257 -5.78 -18.47 13.29
C LYS A 257 -4.55 -18.08 12.46
N ASP A 258 -4.61 -18.22 11.13
CA ASP A 258 -3.44 -18.06 10.25
C ASP A 258 -3.25 -16.63 9.75
N ILE A 259 -4.21 -15.73 9.98
CA ILE A 259 -4.03 -14.31 9.68
C ILE A 259 -2.87 -13.75 10.51
N ASP A 260 -2.04 -12.92 9.88
CA ASP A 260 -1.06 -12.13 10.58
C ASP A 260 -1.70 -10.79 10.96
N LEU A 261 -1.99 -10.58 12.26
CA LEU A 261 -2.73 -9.40 12.70
C LEU A 261 -1.90 -8.13 12.64
N GLU A 262 -0.60 -8.20 12.96
CA GLU A 262 0.27 -7.03 12.93
C GLU A 262 0.43 -6.53 11.50
N GLN A 263 0.79 -7.44 10.58
CA GLN A 263 0.96 -7.11 9.17
C GLN A 263 -0.36 -6.66 8.54
N THR A 264 -1.48 -7.34 8.83
CA THR A 264 -2.79 -6.93 8.30
C THR A 264 -3.21 -5.56 8.83
N PHE A 265 -3.03 -5.32 10.13
CA PHE A 265 -3.37 -4.04 10.74
C PHE A 265 -2.53 -2.92 10.14
N TRP A 266 -1.21 -3.12 10.01
CA TRP A 266 -0.32 -2.14 9.40
C TRP A 266 -0.74 -1.83 7.95
N LEU A 267 -1.00 -2.85 7.13
CA LEU A 267 -1.40 -2.69 5.72
C LEU A 267 -2.67 -1.85 5.60
N VAL A 268 -3.71 -2.20 6.35
CA VAL A 268 -4.98 -1.47 6.35
C VAL A 268 -4.81 -0.05 6.87
N LYS A 269 -3.99 0.14 7.91
CA LYS A 269 -3.72 1.46 8.48
C LYS A 269 -3.01 2.37 7.48
N GLN A 270 -2.04 1.88 6.70
CA GLN A 270 -1.36 2.69 5.69
C GLN A 270 -2.33 3.23 4.63
N PHE A 271 -3.27 2.41 4.17
CA PHE A 271 -4.33 2.85 3.25
C PHE A 271 -5.28 3.88 3.88
N VAL A 272 -5.59 3.73 5.17
CA VAL A 272 -6.45 4.67 5.91
C VAL A 272 -5.74 6.01 6.12
N ASP A 273 -4.50 5.98 6.60
CA ASP A 273 -3.70 7.17 6.95
C ASP A 273 -3.31 8.00 5.72
N SER A 274 -3.26 7.38 4.54
CA SER A 274 -2.96 8.09 3.31
C SER A 274 -3.99 9.19 3.04
N GLY A 275 -5.25 8.97 3.41
CA GLY A 275 -6.36 9.91 3.20
C GLY A 275 -6.93 9.86 1.79
N HIS A 276 -6.44 8.95 0.94
CA HIS A 276 -6.84 8.81 -0.46
C HIS A 276 -7.83 7.68 -0.69
N VAL A 277 -8.10 6.88 0.33
CA VAL A 277 -9.08 5.81 0.32
C VAL A 277 -10.45 6.34 0.72
N GLU A 278 -11.46 5.93 -0.04
CA GLU A 278 -12.87 6.19 0.22
C GLU A 278 -13.39 5.13 1.20
N TYR A 279 -13.22 3.85 0.86
CA TYR A 279 -13.64 2.70 1.67
C TYR A 279 -12.65 1.54 1.55
N ILE A 280 -12.61 0.71 2.59
CA ILE A 280 -12.01 -0.62 2.54
C ILE A 280 -13.11 -1.63 2.87
N PHE A 281 -13.45 -2.54 1.96
CA PHE A 281 -14.37 -3.63 2.28
C PHE A 281 -13.61 -4.83 2.85
N LEU A 282 -14.06 -5.30 4.00
CA LEU A 282 -13.45 -6.41 4.74
C LEU A 282 -14.51 -7.17 5.54
N ASP A 283 -14.43 -8.51 5.57
CA ASP A 283 -15.36 -9.33 6.33
C ASP A 283 -15.40 -8.95 7.82
N LYS A 284 -16.62 -8.96 8.39
CA LYS A 284 -16.89 -8.54 9.77
C LYS A 284 -16.06 -9.30 10.79
N ARG A 285 -15.74 -10.57 10.52
CA ARG A 285 -14.91 -11.39 11.41
C ARG A 285 -13.49 -10.85 11.56
N TRP A 286 -12.95 -10.25 10.50
CA TRP A 286 -11.60 -9.68 10.48
C TRP A 286 -11.61 -8.28 11.05
N GLN A 287 -12.64 -7.48 10.75
CA GLN A 287 -12.85 -6.20 11.43
C GLN A 287 -12.85 -6.37 12.96
N ARG A 288 -13.55 -7.38 13.49
CA ARG A 288 -13.52 -7.69 14.93
C ARG A 288 -12.11 -7.92 15.44
N ARG A 289 -11.29 -8.73 14.75
CA ARG A 289 -9.92 -9.01 15.20
C ARG A 289 -9.03 -7.78 15.14
N LEU A 290 -9.10 -7.02 14.04
CA LEU A 290 -8.27 -5.83 13.85
C LEU A 290 -8.68 -4.69 14.79
N ARG A 291 -9.97 -4.53 15.07
CA ARG A 291 -10.47 -3.57 16.06
C ARG A 291 -9.97 -3.91 17.46
N ASN A 292 -10.12 -5.17 17.88
CA ASN A 292 -9.62 -5.62 19.19
C ASN A 292 -8.11 -5.44 19.28
N TYR A 293 -7.37 -5.80 18.24
CA TYR A 293 -5.93 -5.57 18.17
C TYR A 293 -5.60 -4.08 18.31
N ALA A 294 -6.28 -3.19 17.59
CA ALA A 294 -6.06 -1.75 17.70
C ALA A 294 -6.38 -1.20 19.10
N GLU A 295 -7.46 -1.68 19.72
CA GLU A 295 -7.85 -1.33 21.09
C GLU A 295 -6.80 -1.78 22.11
N GLU A 296 -6.29 -3.01 22.01
CA GLU A 296 -5.16 -3.53 22.79
C GLU A 296 -3.87 -2.71 22.59
N GLN A 297 -3.71 -2.08 21.42
CA GLN A 297 -2.60 -1.17 21.11
C GLN A 297 -2.84 0.28 21.56
N GLY A 298 -3.95 0.56 22.27
CA GLY A 298 -4.27 1.87 22.82
C GLY A 298 -4.97 2.82 21.84
N ALA A 299 -5.63 2.32 20.81
CA ALA A 299 -6.41 3.14 19.90
C ALA A 299 -7.58 3.84 20.64
N PRO A 300 -7.73 5.17 20.53
CA PRO A 300 -8.87 5.87 21.09
C PRO A 300 -10.18 5.38 20.47
N GLN A 301 -11.24 5.34 21.28
CA GLN A 301 -12.58 4.92 20.84
C GLN A 301 -13.10 5.73 19.63
N GLU A 302 -12.82 7.04 19.58
CA GLU A 302 -13.18 7.88 18.44
C GLU A 302 -12.51 7.40 17.13
N TRP A 303 -11.23 7.02 17.21
CA TRP A 303 -10.51 6.49 16.05
C TRP A 303 -11.09 5.15 15.62
N LEU A 304 -11.35 4.24 16.57
CA LEU A 304 -11.95 2.94 16.29
C LEU A 304 -13.31 3.07 15.59
N ASP A 305 -14.14 4.02 16.01
CA ASP A 305 -15.46 4.29 15.43
C ASP A 305 -15.41 4.86 14.01
N LYS A 306 -14.39 5.69 13.70
CA LYS A 306 -14.16 6.19 12.34
C LYS A 306 -13.54 5.15 11.41
N VAL A 307 -12.76 4.21 11.95
CA VAL A 307 -12.03 3.24 11.12
C VAL A 307 -12.82 1.96 10.89
N PHE A 308 -13.43 1.35 11.90
CA PHE A 308 -14.11 0.05 11.76
C PHE A 308 -15.63 0.20 11.89
N GLU A 309 -16.39 -0.32 10.92
CA GLU A 309 -17.86 -0.40 11.04
C GLU A 309 -18.28 -1.29 12.22
N TYR A 310 -17.54 -2.37 12.46
CA TYR A 310 -17.81 -3.28 13.56
C TYR A 310 -17.81 -2.57 14.92
N ARG A 311 -18.97 -2.55 15.59
CA ARG A 311 -19.20 -1.87 16.89
C ARG A 311 -18.97 -0.36 16.87
N SER A 312 -18.96 0.27 15.70
CA SER A 312 -18.93 1.73 15.62
C SER A 312 -20.25 2.31 16.11
N SER A 313 -20.18 3.43 16.83
CA SER A 313 -21.34 4.26 17.15
C SER A 313 -21.95 4.94 15.91
N ARG A 314 -21.19 5.04 14.81
CA ARG A 314 -21.60 5.66 13.53
C ARG A 314 -21.17 4.78 12.34
N PRO A 315 -21.73 3.56 12.19
CA PRO A 315 -21.25 2.57 11.21
C PRO A 315 -21.29 3.08 9.77
N GLY A 316 -22.25 3.94 9.42
CA GLY A 316 -22.35 4.56 8.09
C GLY A 316 -21.22 5.54 7.73
N LEU A 317 -20.40 5.98 8.70
CA LEU A 317 -19.25 6.85 8.49
C LEU A 317 -17.91 6.11 8.55
N ALA A 318 -17.90 4.84 8.94
CA ALA A 318 -16.67 4.07 9.07
C ALA A 318 -16.00 3.83 7.71
N MET A 319 -14.67 3.88 7.68
CA MET A 319 -13.88 3.62 6.47
C MET A 319 -13.85 2.14 6.09
N ILE A 320 -13.65 1.25 7.06
CA ILE A 320 -13.65 -0.19 6.86
C ILE A 320 -15.06 -0.72 7.03
N ARG A 321 -15.62 -1.30 5.97
CA ARG A 321 -17.02 -1.72 5.89
C ARG A 321 -17.14 -3.19 5.58
N HIS A 322 -18.19 -3.80 6.12
CA HIS A 322 -18.51 -5.18 5.86
C HIS A 322 -19.18 -5.31 4.50
N GLU A 323 -18.62 -6.19 3.66
CA GLU A 323 -19.31 -6.71 2.49
C GLU A 323 -19.06 -8.22 2.42
N ARG A 324 -20.11 -9.00 2.15
CA ARG A 324 -20.02 -10.47 2.04
C ARG A 324 -19.05 -10.87 0.94
N GLY A 325 -18.15 -11.81 1.23
CA GLY A 325 -17.17 -12.34 0.27
C GLY A 325 -15.72 -11.89 0.54
N HIS A 326 -15.51 -10.83 1.31
CA HIS A 326 -14.21 -10.21 1.61
C HIS A 326 -13.49 -10.86 2.79
N HIS A 327 -13.50 -12.20 2.84
CA HIS A 327 -12.91 -12.97 3.95
C HIS A 327 -11.48 -13.45 3.64
N ARG A 328 -10.96 -13.19 2.45
CA ARG A 328 -9.60 -13.57 2.00
C ARG A 328 -8.74 -12.38 1.60
N HIS A 329 -9.35 -11.21 1.44
CA HIS A 329 -8.74 -10.01 0.90
C HIS A 329 -9.40 -8.78 1.49
N ILE A 330 -8.70 -7.67 1.41
CA ILE A 330 -9.27 -6.33 1.44
C ILE A 330 -9.63 -5.92 0.02
N HIS A 331 -10.77 -5.26 -0.13
CA HIS A 331 -11.10 -4.49 -1.33
C HIS A 331 -10.91 -3.02 -0.98
N VAL A 332 -9.92 -2.36 -1.58
CA VAL A 332 -9.66 -0.93 -1.37
C VAL A 332 -10.31 -0.12 -2.48
N ARG A 333 -11.12 0.88 -2.13
CA ARG A 333 -11.67 1.87 -3.06
C ARG A 333 -11.01 3.22 -2.85
N TYR A 334 -10.42 3.76 -3.89
CA TYR A 334 -9.80 5.08 -3.91
C TYR A 334 -10.83 6.19 -4.16
N ARG A 335 -10.60 7.35 -3.55
CA ARG A 335 -11.38 8.57 -3.77
C ARG A 335 -11.23 9.06 -5.21
N CYS A 336 -12.24 9.78 -5.67
CA CYS A 336 -12.19 10.51 -6.94
C CYS A 336 -11.00 11.47 -7.00
N GLN A 337 -10.43 11.60 -8.18
CA GLN A 337 -9.35 12.54 -8.52
C GLN A 337 -9.92 13.72 -9.30
N GLU A 338 -9.21 14.83 -9.31
CA GLU A 338 -9.61 16.03 -10.07
C GLU A 338 -9.75 15.74 -11.58
N THR A 339 -8.93 14.83 -12.09
CA THR A 339 -8.97 14.39 -13.50
C THR A 339 -10.15 13.48 -13.82
N ASP A 340 -10.82 12.93 -12.80
CA ASP A 340 -11.95 12.03 -12.97
C ASP A 340 -13.21 12.82 -13.36
N ARG A 341 -14.08 12.19 -14.16
CA ARG A 341 -15.34 12.82 -14.60
C ARG A 341 -16.52 11.94 -14.24
N ARG A 342 -17.61 12.58 -13.78
CA ARG A 342 -18.83 11.87 -13.31
C ARG A 342 -18.51 10.82 -12.25
N CYS A 343 -17.49 11.08 -11.44
CA CYS A 343 -17.05 10.19 -10.38
C CYS A 343 -17.92 10.40 -9.15
N SER A 344 -18.35 9.30 -8.53
CA SER A 344 -19.09 9.28 -7.27
C SER A 344 -18.92 7.96 -6.55
#